data_AF-S7VTN9-F1
#
_entry.id   AF-S7VTN9-F1
#
_cell.length_a   1.000
_cell.length_b   1.000
_cell.length_c   1.000
_cell.angle_alpha   90.00
_cell.angle_beta   90.00
_cell.angle_gamma   90.00
#
_symmetry.space_group_name_H-M   'P 1'
#
loop_
_entity.id
_entity.type
_entity.pdbx_description
1 polymer ?
#
loop_
_entity_poly.entity_id
_entity_poly.type
_entity_poly.pdbx_seq_one_letter_code
_entity_poly.pdbx_strand_id
1 'polypeptide(L)'
;MLKLLKLNSEIEKVLEFQIEINHTINNCLYNGIWVTQIPEKYFDNQVEKIIKLIDESIDYNDDKNIFFINSLLDDIEEFINNLNDILDNYLKNKFDRELVSHTLVYPNNPPTISPMDLEFPSPTNNNDDKALYIIDIISGFYGKESGGNYGNIESVLEEEFNLNENEIEIIYLRAHITYTLMLHNKMVISVGKFLQDIVKVYNRRKSNIEENLLSINPENLKLEFNLSKTNLGHLFYNLYEVGIIAKDKSDTKDERTSLKNYINHANIFYLDKSTFAKAQKMTRAMPVARDTDSKEVTKEIIFLNDVVDRLNTRIDSLTNINDNLKKRNH
;
A
#
# COMPACT_ATOMS: atom_id res chain seq x y z
N MET A 1 15.88 6.68 -3.14
CA MET A 1 15.93 8.01 -3.83
C MET A 1 15.95 7.86 -5.34
N LEU A 2 16.99 7.27 -5.97
CA LEU A 2 17.04 7.05 -7.44
C LEU A 2 15.82 6.30 -8.01
N LYS A 3 15.30 5.30 -7.29
CA LYS A 3 14.11 4.54 -7.70
C LYS A 3 12.81 5.38 -7.69
N LEU A 4 12.61 6.17 -6.62
CA LEU A 4 11.45 7.05 -6.50
C LEU A 4 11.47 8.18 -7.55
N LEU A 5 12.66 8.74 -7.84
CA LEU A 5 12.81 9.72 -8.92
C LEU A 5 12.45 9.13 -10.29
N LYS A 6 12.84 7.88 -10.54
CA LYS A 6 12.45 7.17 -11.78
C LYS A 6 10.95 6.94 -11.85
N LEU A 7 10.33 6.52 -10.75
CA LEU A 7 8.88 6.34 -10.67
C LEU A 7 8.14 7.67 -10.92
N ASN A 8 8.57 8.76 -10.25
CA ASN A 8 8.01 10.09 -10.45
C ASN A 8 8.07 10.52 -11.91
N SER A 9 9.24 10.41 -12.54
CA SER A 9 9.42 10.79 -13.94
C SER A 9 8.58 9.96 -14.91
N GLU A 10 8.32 8.68 -14.62
CA GLU A 10 7.44 7.86 -15.46
C GLU A 10 5.96 8.18 -15.24
N ILE A 11 5.55 8.57 -14.04
CA ILE A 11 4.19 9.07 -13.78
C ILE A 11 4.00 10.45 -14.41
N GLU A 12 4.95 11.36 -14.31
CA GLU A 12 4.89 12.68 -14.98
C GLU A 12 4.67 12.52 -16.50
N LYS A 13 5.38 11.60 -17.15
CA LYS A 13 5.18 11.29 -18.59
C LYS A 13 3.77 10.77 -18.91
N VAL A 14 3.10 10.17 -17.93
CA VAL A 14 1.74 9.64 -18.06
C VAL A 14 0.71 10.72 -17.75
N LEU A 15 1.03 11.68 -16.89
CA LEU A 15 0.23 12.88 -16.64
C LEU A 15 0.48 13.98 -17.67
N GLU A 16 1.33 13.73 -18.66
CA GLU A 16 1.57 14.61 -19.78
C GLU A 16 1.13 13.93 -21.08
N PHE A 17 0.56 14.73 -21.97
CA PHE A 17 0.35 14.30 -23.35
C PHE A 17 0.51 15.47 -24.31
N GLN A 18 0.88 15.13 -25.54
CA GLN A 18 1.05 16.05 -26.63
C GLN A 18 0.27 15.57 -27.84
N ILE A 19 -0.53 16.47 -28.39
CA ILE A 19 -1.32 16.26 -29.60
C ILE A 19 -0.74 17.17 -30.68
N GLU A 20 -0.40 16.60 -31.83
CA GLU A 20 0.09 17.34 -32.99
C GLU A 20 -0.71 16.97 -34.24
N ILE A 21 -1.48 17.92 -34.76
CA ILE A 21 -2.21 17.75 -36.02
C ILE A 21 -1.30 18.11 -37.19
N ASN A 22 -1.17 17.17 -38.12
CA ASN A 22 -0.52 17.38 -39.39
C ASN A 22 -1.55 17.66 -40.48
N HIS A 23 -1.63 18.92 -40.91
CA HIS A 23 -2.60 19.37 -41.92
C HIS A 23 -2.27 18.92 -43.33
N THR A 24 -1.06 18.43 -43.60
CA THR A 24 -0.71 17.96 -44.96
C THR A 24 -1.30 16.60 -45.29
N ILE A 25 -1.65 15.83 -44.27
CA ILE A 25 -2.17 14.46 -44.39
C ILE A 25 -3.43 14.25 -43.53
N ASN A 26 -4.02 15.32 -42.98
CA ASN A 26 -5.20 15.29 -42.11
C ASN A 26 -5.14 14.20 -41.03
N ASN A 27 -3.99 14.06 -40.36
CA ASN A 27 -3.81 13.07 -39.29
C ASN A 27 -3.15 13.70 -38.06
N CYS A 28 -3.07 12.95 -36.96
CA CYS A 28 -2.63 13.46 -35.68
C CYS A 28 -1.65 12.50 -35.01
N LEU A 29 -0.62 13.05 -34.37
CA LEU A 29 0.25 12.34 -33.46
C LEU A 29 -0.25 12.54 -32.03
N TYR A 30 -0.20 11.46 -31.26
CA TYR A 30 -0.33 11.47 -29.81
C TYR A 30 0.98 10.96 -29.23
N ASN A 31 1.69 11.81 -28.47
CA ASN A 31 3.04 11.53 -27.95
C ASN A 31 4.01 10.98 -29.01
N GLY A 32 3.92 11.51 -30.24
CA GLY A 32 4.76 11.11 -31.38
C GLY A 32 4.34 9.82 -32.10
N ILE A 33 3.17 9.25 -31.80
CA ILE A 33 2.63 8.06 -32.47
C ILE A 33 1.31 8.44 -33.16
N TRP A 34 1.09 7.98 -34.40
CA TRP A 34 -0.13 8.29 -35.15
C TRP A 34 -1.37 7.73 -34.47
N VAL A 35 -2.38 8.57 -34.20
CA VAL A 35 -3.61 8.16 -33.50
C VAL A 35 -4.33 7.03 -34.21
N THR A 36 -4.25 6.93 -35.54
CA THR A 36 -4.84 5.83 -36.31
C THR A 36 -4.16 4.48 -36.04
N GLN A 37 -2.88 4.49 -35.65
CA GLN A 37 -2.04 3.30 -35.46
C GLN A 37 -1.80 2.95 -33.98
N ILE A 38 -2.31 3.73 -33.03
CA ILE A 38 -2.22 3.39 -31.60
C ILE A 38 -3.27 2.32 -31.28
N PRO A 39 -2.87 1.11 -30.82
CA PRO A 39 -3.79 0.10 -30.32
C PRO A 39 -4.13 0.35 -28.85
N GLU A 40 -5.27 -0.14 -28.36
CA GLU A 40 -5.65 -0.05 -26.92
C GLU A 40 -4.54 -0.59 -26.00
N LYS A 41 -3.91 -1.71 -26.40
CA LYS A 41 -2.82 -2.36 -25.66
C LYS A 41 -1.62 -1.45 -25.41
N TYR A 42 -1.42 -0.39 -26.19
CA TYR A 42 -0.39 0.61 -25.90
C TYR A 42 -0.55 1.19 -24.49
N PHE A 43 -1.79 1.51 -24.09
CA PHE A 43 -2.11 2.10 -22.80
C PHE A 43 -2.02 1.06 -21.68
N ASP A 44 -2.52 -0.15 -21.90
CA ASP A 44 -2.40 -1.25 -20.92
C ASP A 44 -0.93 -1.56 -20.58
N ASN A 45 -0.06 -1.60 -21.59
CA ASN A 45 1.37 -1.82 -21.38
C ASN A 45 2.02 -0.72 -20.52
N GLN A 46 1.56 0.53 -20.63
CA GLN A 46 2.04 1.62 -19.77
C GLN A 46 1.58 1.43 -18.32
N VAL A 47 0.31 1.03 -18.11
CA VAL A 47 -0.21 0.71 -16.77
C VAL A 47 0.64 -0.40 -16.13
N GLU A 48 0.86 -1.51 -16.83
CA GLU A 48 1.67 -2.63 -16.34
C GLU A 48 3.10 -2.20 -15.98
N LYS A 49 3.71 -1.36 -16.83
CA LYS A 49 5.05 -0.82 -16.60
C LYS A 49 5.12 0.03 -15.34
N ILE A 50 4.13 0.90 -15.10
CA ILE A 50 4.07 1.76 -13.90
C ILE A 50 3.86 0.92 -12.65
N ILE A 51 2.89 -0.02 -12.69
CA ILE A 51 2.62 -0.94 -11.56
C ILE A 51 3.89 -1.69 -11.16
N LYS A 52 4.62 -2.24 -12.14
CA LYS A 52 5.88 -2.93 -11.88
C LYS A 52 6.93 -2.00 -11.26
N LEU A 53 7.03 -0.75 -11.71
CA LEU A 53 7.96 0.23 -11.14
C LEU A 53 7.59 0.59 -9.69
N ILE A 54 6.29 0.67 -9.37
CA ILE A 54 5.80 0.90 -8.01
C ILE A 54 6.26 -0.26 -7.11
N ASP A 55 5.99 -1.51 -7.50
CA ASP A 55 6.39 -2.71 -6.75
C ASP A 55 7.91 -2.80 -6.52
N GLU A 56 8.72 -2.37 -7.50
CA GLU A 56 10.18 -2.40 -7.39
C GLU A 56 10.78 -1.25 -6.55
N SER A 57 10.01 -0.17 -6.34
CA SER A 57 10.51 1.12 -5.83
C SER A 57 9.95 1.52 -4.47
N ILE A 58 8.76 1.03 -4.10
CA ILE A 58 8.05 1.39 -2.89
C ILE A 58 8.26 0.33 -1.80
N ASP A 59 8.75 0.76 -0.63
CA ASP A 59 8.59 -0.02 0.61
C ASP A 59 7.27 0.38 1.27
N TYR A 60 6.31 -0.55 1.27
CA TYR A 60 4.97 -0.38 1.82
C TYR A 60 4.92 -0.26 3.35
N ASN A 61 6.03 -0.46 4.05
CA ASN A 61 6.13 -0.27 5.51
C ASN A 61 6.81 1.06 5.88
N ASP A 62 7.24 1.86 4.91
CA ASP A 62 7.86 3.17 5.13
C ASP A 62 6.84 4.30 4.92
N ASP A 63 6.54 5.04 6.00
CA ASP A 63 5.62 6.17 6.02
C ASP A 63 5.99 7.25 4.98
N LYS A 64 7.28 7.44 4.66
CA LYS A 64 7.71 8.42 3.66
C LYS A 64 7.32 8.01 2.24
N ASN A 65 7.37 6.71 1.94
CA ASN A 65 6.95 6.21 0.64
C ASN A 65 5.43 6.29 0.50
N ILE A 66 4.68 6.07 1.57
CA ILE A 66 3.23 6.26 1.57
C ILE A 66 2.87 7.74 1.39
N PHE A 67 3.59 8.65 2.05
CA PHE A 67 3.41 10.08 1.82
C PHE A 67 3.69 10.49 0.37
N PHE A 68 4.75 9.93 -0.23
CA PHE A 68 5.03 10.13 -1.65
C PHE A 68 3.90 9.60 -2.55
N ILE A 69 3.34 8.42 -2.27
CA ILE A 69 2.19 7.89 -3.00
C ILE A 69 0.97 8.81 -2.89
N ASN A 70 0.68 9.36 -1.71
CA ASN A 70 -0.42 10.31 -1.54
C ASN A 70 -0.20 11.57 -2.39
N SER A 71 1.02 12.11 -2.45
CA SER A 71 1.33 13.24 -3.32
C SER A 71 1.08 12.91 -4.79
N LEU A 72 1.47 11.72 -5.25
CA LEU A 72 1.20 11.28 -6.63
C LEU A 72 -0.31 11.11 -6.89
N LEU A 73 -1.07 10.68 -5.88
CA LEU A 73 -2.52 10.57 -5.99
C LEU A 73 -3.17 11.95 -6.16
N ASP A 74 -2.70 12.97 -5.43
CA ASP A 74 -3.17 14.34 -5.59
C ASP A 74 -2.93 14.84 -7.03
N ASP A 75 -1.72 14.63 -7.57
CA ASP A 75 -1.37 15.00 -8.95
C ASP A 75 -2.23 14.26 -9.99
N ILE A 76 -2.46 12.96 -9.77
CA ILE A 76 -3.32 12.13 -10.62
C ILE A 76 -4.77 12.61 -10.58
N GLU A 77 -5.30 12.94 -9.40
CA GLU A 77 -6.68 13.42 -9.25
C GLU A 77 -6.88 14.78 -9.91
N GLU A 78 -5.92 15.71 -9.75
CA GLU A 78 -5.93 16.99 -10.45
C GLU A 78 -5.93 16.79 -11.98
N PHE A 79 -5.03 15.94 -12.49
CA PHE A 79 -4.95 15.65 -13.91
C PHE A 79 -6.22 15.00 -14.45
N ILE A 80 -6.81 14.02 -13.76
CA ILE A 80 -8.06 13.37 -14.18
C ILE A 80 -9.19 14.40 -14.31
N ASN A 81 -9.31 15.33 -13.36
CA ASN A 81 -10.32 16.37 -13.42
C ASN A 81 -10.12 17.28 -14.65
N ASN A 82 -8.89 17.73 -14.88
CA ASN A 82 -8.55 18.55 -16.05
C ASN A 82 -8.81 17.80 -17.36
N LEU A 83 -8.45 16.52 -17.44
CA LEU A 83 -8.68 15.70 -18.64
C LEU A 83 -10.16 15.41 -18.88
N ASN A 84 -10.97 15.22 -17.83
CA ASN A 84 -12.41 15.04 -17.96
C ASN A 84 -13.06 16.30 -18.56
N ASP A 85 -12.66 17.50 -18.15
CA ASP A 85 -13.16 18.75 -18.73
C ASP A 85 -12.81 18.86 -20.22
N ILE A 86 -11.59 18.45 -20.60
CA ILE A 86 -11.17 18.38 -22.01
C ILE A 86 -12.02 17.36 -22.78
N LEU A 87 -12.17 16.14 -22.25
CA LEU A 87 -12.94 15.06 -22.86
C LEU A 87 -14.41 15.44 -23.06
N ASP A 88 -15.02 16.12 -22.09
CA ASP A 88 -16.40 16.59 -22.17
C ASP A 88 -16.61 17.58 -23.33
N ASN A 89 -15.61 18.39 -23.63
CA ASN A 89 -15.63 19.28 -24.80
C ASN A 89 -15.44 18.49 -26.10
N TYR A 90 -14.47 17.57 -26.13
CA TYR A 90 -14.17 16.75 -27.30
C TYR A 90 -15.34 15.85 -27.70
N LEU A 91 -16.04 15.24 -26.73
CA LEU A 91 -17.27 14.45 -26.93
C LEU A 91 -18.43 15.29 -27.50
N LYS A 92 -18.43 16.60 -27.29
CA LYS A 92 -19.40 17.55 -27.87
C LYS A 92 -18.92 18.15 -29.19
N ASN A 93 -17.88 17.56 -29.80
CA ASN A 93 -17.21 18.06 -30.99
C ASN A 93 -16.67 19.50 -30.85
N LYS A 94 -16.31 19.91 -29.62
CA LYS A 94 -15.71 21.21 -29.30
C LYS A 94 -14.22 21.02 -29.04
N PHE A 95 -13.43 21.09 -30.11
CA PHE A 95 -11.99 20.89 -30.04
C PHE A 95 -11.27 22.18 -29.63
N ASP A 96 -10.47 22.08 -28.57
CA ASP A 96 -9.63 23.17 -28.11
C ASP A 96 -8.39 23.30 -29.00
N ARG A 97 -8.11 24.52 -29.46
CA ARG A 97 -6.95 24.84 -30.30
C ARG A 97 -5.67 25.06 -29.50
N GLU A 98 -5.78 25.35 -28.20
CA GLU A 98 -4.60 25.65 -27.37
C GLU A 98 -3.87 24.38 -26.90
N LEU A 99 -4.60 23.26 -26.82
CA LEU A 99 -4.06 21.94 -26.44
C LEU A 99 -3.37 21.20 -27.59
N VAL A 100 -3.44 21.73 -28.82
CA VAL A 100 -3.04 21.03 -30.03
C VAL A 100 -2.00 21.84 -30.78
N SER A 101 -0.84 21.21 -31.03
CA SER A 101 0.17 21.75 -31.91
C SER A 101 -0.16 21.43 -33.38
N HIS A 102 0.34 22.25 -34.29
CA HIS A 102 0.02 22.13 -35.72
C HIS A 102 1.30 22.12 -36.56
N THR A 103 1.36 21.19 -37.52
CA THR A 103 2.45 21.12 -38.50
C THR A 103 1.92 21.15 -39.93
N LEU A 104 2.70 21.81 -40.79
CA LEU A 104 2.46 21.94 -42.23
C LEU A 104 3.53 21.23 -43.07
N VAL A 105 4.38 20.43 -42.41
CA VAL A 105 5.46 19.68 -43.06
C VAL A 105 5.01 18.25 -43.23
N TYR A 106 5.16 17.71 -44.44
CA TYR A 106 4.88 16.31 -44.70
C TYR A 106 5.82 15.43 -43.85
N PRO A 107 5.29 14.45 -43.10
CA PRO A 107 6.11 13.69 -42.18
C PRO A 107 7.04 12.73 -42.92
N ASN A 108 8.25 12.53 -42.37
CA ASN A 108 9.19 11.55 -42.93
C ASN A 108 8.65 10.10 -42.85
N ASN A 109 7.81 9.83 -41.83
CA ASN A 109 7.16 8.55 -41.61
C ASN A 109 5.64 8.78 -41.51
N PRO A 110 4.92 8.91 -42.63
CA PRO A 110 3.47 9.08 -42.62
C PRO A 110 2.76 7.82 -42.06
N PRO A 111 1.53 7.96 -41.56
CA PRO A 111 0.72 6.82 -41.17
C PRO A 111 0.41 5.96 -42.40
N THR A 112 0.26 4.65 -42.18
CA THR A 112 -0.10 3.70 -43.24
C THR A 112 -1.60 3.61 -43.50
N ILE A 113 -2.42 4.28 -42.67
CA ILE A 113 -3.88 4.12 -42.61
C ILE A 113 -4.50 5.52 -42.54
N SER A 114 -5.49 5.79 -43.39
CA SER A 114 -6.31 7.01 -43.34
C SER A 114 -7.14 7.04 -42.05
N PRO A 115 -7.48 8.22 -41.48
CA PRO A 115 -8.45 8.30 -40.39
C PRO A 115 -9.79 7.61 -40.68
N MET A 116 -10.22 7.57 -41.95
CA MET A 116 -11.47 6.93 -42.39
C MET A 116 -11.35 5.40 -42.53
N ASP A 117 -10.13 4.87 -42.69
CA ASP A 117 -9.88 3.44 -42.86
C ASP A 117 -9.92 2.73 -41.49
N LEU A 118 -11.13 2.39 -41.02
CA LEU A 118 -11.32 1.70 -39.75
C LEU A 118 -11.00 0.20 -39.85
N GLU A 119 -10.08 -0.27 -39.01
CA GLU A 119 -9.80 -1.70 -38.85
C GLU A 119 -10.76 -2.34 -37.83
N PHE A 120 -11.48 -3.37 -38.26
CA PHE A 120 -12.38 -4.15 -37.40
C PHE A 120 -11.62 -5.25 -36.63
N PRO A 121 -12.19 -5.77 -35.53
CA PRO A 121 -11.51 -6.70 -34.63
C PRO A 121 -11.03 -7.95 -35.35
N SER A 122 -9.76 -8.30 -35.14
CA SER A 122 -9.11 -9.47 -35.72
C SER A 122 -8.00 -10.01 -34.79
N PRO A 123 -7.60 -11.29 -34.94
CA PRO A 123 -6.45 -11.82 -34.21
C PRO A 123 -5.16 -11.02 -34.43
N THR A 124 -5.04 -10.34 -35.56
CA THR A 124 -3.88 -9.53 -35.95
C THR A 124 -3.83 -8.14 -35.32
N ASN A 125 -4.96 -7.59 -34.87
CA ASN A 125 -5.03 -6.31 -34.15
C ASN A 125 -5.40 -6.49 -32.66
N ASN A 126 -5.11 -7.65 -32.08
CA ASN A 126 -5.44 -8.00 -30.69
C ASN A 126 -6.94 -7.92 -30.33
N ASN A 127 -7.83 -8.05 -31.31
CA ASN A 127 -9.28 -7.86 -31.14
C ASN A 127 -9.63 -6.46 -30.62
N ASP A 128 -8.95 -5.42 -31.12
CA ASP A 128 -9.25 -4.03 -30.79
C ASP A 128 -10.56 -3.60 -31.46
N ASP A 129 -11.56 -3.22 -30.64
CA ASP A 129 -12.89 -2.76 -31.07
C ASP A 129 -12.92 -1.26 -31.44
N LYS A 130 -11.75 -0.62 -31.59
CA LYS A 130 -11.59 0.81 -31.95
C LYS A 130 -12.57 1.31 -32.99
N ALA A 131 -12.78 0.59 -34.10
CA ALA A 131 -13.71 0.98 -35.15
C ALA A 131 -15.13 1.29 -34.61
N LEU A 132 -15.64 0.46 -33.71
CA LEU A 132 -16.96 0.65 -33.11
C LEU A 132 -17.01 1.90 -32.24
N TYR A 133 -15.98 2.12 -31.41
CA TYR A 133 -15.88 3.32 -30.59
C TYR A 133 -15.78 4.61 -31.41
N ILE A 134 -15.04 4.59 -32.52
CA ILE A 134 -14.96 5.74 -33.42
C ILE A 134 -16.33 6.08 -33.99
N ILE A 135 -17.07 5.07 -34.47
CA ILE A 135 -18.43 5.26 -35.01
C ILE A 135 -19.39 5.77 -33.94
N ASP A 136 -19.31 5.25 -32.71
CA ASP A 136 -20.12 5.72 -31.58
C ASP A 136 -19.84 7.18 -31.22
N ILE A 137 -18.55 7.57 -31.20
CA ILE A 137 -18.15 8.96 -30.94
C ILE A 137 -18.68 9.89 -32.04
N ILE A 138 -18.52 9.51 -33.31
CA ILE A 138 -19.05 10.27 -34.45
C ILE A 138 -20.57 10.41 -34.33
N SER A 139 -21.28 9.32 -34.06
CA SER A 139 -22.74 9.34 -33.85
C SER A 139 -23.13 10.29 -32.71
N GLY A 140 -22.36 10.28 -31.62
CA GLY A 140 -22.51 11.19 -30.48
C GLY A 140 -22.34 12.67 -30.84
N PHE A 141 -21.40 13.02 -31.71
CA PHE A 141 -21.22 14.41 -32.19
C PHE A 141 -22.49 14.99 -32.84
N TYR A 142 -23.30 14.12 -33.45
CA TYR A 142 -24.51 14.49 -34.18
C TYR A 142 -25.80 14.08 -33.48
N GLY A 143 -25.73 13.57 -32.24
CA GLY A 143 -26.89 13.19 -31.44
C GLY A 143 -27.70 12.01 -32.02
N LYS A 144 -27.03 11.07 -32.71
CA LYS A 144 -27.64 9.88 -33.29
C LYS A 144 -27.40 8.66 -32.37
N GLU A 145 -28.42 7.81 -32.24
CA GLU A 145 -28.25 6.51 -31.58
C GLU A 145 -27.47 5.57 -32.51
N SER A 146 -26.45 4.88 -31.98
CA SER A 146 -25.69 3.87 -32.70
C SER A 146 -26.49 2.58 -32.90
N GLY A 147 -27.50 2.66 -33.76
CA GLY A 147 -28.43 1.59 -34.07
C GLY A 147 -27.98 0.73 -35.26
N GLY A 148 -27.16 -0.29 -35.01
CA GLY A 148 -27.21 -1.59 -35.69
C GLY A 148 -26.81 -1.71 -37.17
N ASN A 149 -26.44 -0.64 -37.88
CA ASN A 149 -25.95 -0.73 -39.25
C ASN A 149 -24.72 0.18 -39.44
N TYR A 150 -23.56 -0.28 -38.93
CA TYR A 150 -22.25 0.38 -39.01
C TYR A 150 -21.75 0.63 -40.44
N GLY A 151 -22.46 0.14 -41.45
CA GLY A 151 -21.95 0.05 -42.82
C GLY A 151 -22.03 1.31 -43.67
N ASN A 152 -22.46 2.47 -43.15
CA ASN A 152 -22.49 3.68 -43.99
C ASN A 152 -22.59 5.02 -43.24
N ILE A 153 -21.81 5.22 -42.17
CA ILE A 153 -21.86 6.50 -41.45
C ILE A 153 -21.39 7.66 -42.33
N GLU A 154 -20.50 7.41 -43.29
CA GLU A 154 -20.09 8.39 -44.31
C GLU A 154 -21.29 8.86 -45.12
N SER A 155 -22.10 7.96 -45.70
CA SER A 155 -23.29 8.40 -46.45
C SER A 155 -24.30 9.13 -45.58
N VAL A 156 -24.44 8.78 -44.29
CA VAL A 156 -25.29 9.55 -43.36
C VAL A 156 -24.75 10.96 -43.17
N LEU A 157 -23.43 11.12 -43.02
CA LEU A 157 -22.77 12.42 -42.90
C LEU A 157 -22.89 13.26 -44.18
N GLU A 158 -22.78 12.63 -45.35
CA GLU A 158 -22.97 13.28 -46.65
C GLU A 158 -24.43 13.69 -46.88
N GLU A 159 -25.38 12.77 -46.70
CA GLU A 159 -26.79 12.97 -47.05
C GLU A 159 -27.54 13.87 -46.05
N GLU A 160 -27.34 13.68 -44.75
CA GLU A 160 -28.09 14.42 -43.72
C GLU A 160 -27.43 15.74 -43.33
N PHE A 161 -26.10 15.82 -43.39
CA PHE A 161 -25.34 17.00 -42.92
C PHE A 161 -24.63 17.75 -44.05
N ASN A 162 -24.72 17.28 -45.31
CA ASN A 162 -24.15 17.92 -46.50
C ASN A 162 -22.64 18.20 -46.35
N LEU A 163 -21.93 17.24 -45.78
CA LEU A 163 -20.49 17.27 -45.56
C LEU A 163 -19.75 16.71 -46.77
N ASN A 164 -18.59 17.28 -47.09
CA ASN A 164 -17.69 16.73 -48.10
C ASN A 164 -16.68 15.75 -47.51
N GLU A 165 -15.99 14.99 -48.36
CA GLU A 165 -15.01 13.97 -47.98
C GLU A 165 -13.92 14.49 -47.03
N ASN A 166 -13.37 15.70 -47.27
CA ASN A 166 -12.36 16.28 -46.39
C ASN A 166 -12.93 16.63 -45.00
N GLU A 167 -14.17 17.10 -44.94
CA GLU A 167 -14.84 17.39 -43.67
C GLU A 167 -15.10 16.10 -42.88
N ILE A 168 -15.48 15.04 -43.58
CA ILE A 168 -15.67 13.70 -43.01
C ILE A 168 -14.34 13.15 -42.47
N GLU A 169 -13.25 13.25 -43.22
CA GLU A 169 -11.92 12.83 -42.76
C GLU A 169 -11.51 13.56 -41.47
N ILE A 170 -11.78 14.86 -41.36
CA ILE A 170 -11.53 15.65 -40.14
C ILE A 170 -12.41 15.16 -38.97
N ILE A 171 -13.66 14.77 -39.21
CA ILE A 171 -14.55 14.21 -38.19
C ILE A 171 -14.02 12.88 -37.67
N TYR A 172 -13.55 12.01 -38.57
CA TYR A 172 -12.90 10.76 -38.21
C TYR A 172 -11.63 11.00 -37.39
N LEU A 173 -10.77 11.92 -37.83
CA LEU A 173 -9.58 12.32 -37.07
C LEU A 173 -9.92 12.77 -35.66
N ARG A 174 -10.94 13.63 -35.53
CA ARG A 174 -11.45 14.12 -34.26
C ARG A 174 -11.93 12.99 -33.36
N ALA A 175 -12.66 12.03 -33.91
CA ALA A 175 -13.09 10.86 -33.16
C ALA A 175 -11.91 9.98 -32.70
N HIS A 176 -10.88 9.81 -33.54
CA HIS A 176 -9.64 9.10 -33.14
C HIS A 176 -8.93 9.79 -31.98
N ILE A 177 -8.85 11.12 -31.99
CA ILE A 177 -8.27 11.88 -30.88
C ILE A 177 -9.10 11.70 -29.61
N THR A 178 -10.44 11.85 -29.70
CA THR A 178 -11.33 11.64 -28.56
C THR A 178 -11.19 10.25 -27.97
N TYR A 179 -11.18 9.21 -28.81
CA TYR A 179 -10.95 7.83 -28.37
C TYR A 179 -9.59 7.64 -27.68
N THR A 180 -8.53 8.20 -28.26
CA THR A 180 -7.17 8.16 -27.69
C THR A 180 -7.13 8.82 -26.31
N LEU A 181 -7.79 9.97 -26.13
CA LEU A 181 -7.91 10.65 -24.85
C LEU A 181 -8.74 9.84 -23.84
N MET A 182 -9.79 9.14 -24.29
CA MET A 182 -10.58 8.25 -23.42
C MET A 182 -9.71 7.10 -22.90
N LEU A 183 -8.90 6.47 -23.77
CA LEU A 183 -7.97 5.43 -23.37
C LEU A 183 -6.89 5.94 -22.43
N HIS A 184 -6.36 7.13 -22.68
CA HIS A 184 -5.42 7.79 -21.78
C HIS A 184 -6.04 8.02 -20.39
N ASN A 185 -7.26 8.56 -20.33
CA ASN A 185 -7.97 8.76 -19.07
C ASN A 185 -8.18 7.43 -18.32
N LYS A 186 -8.58 6.37 -19.04
CA LYS A 186 -8.70 5.00 -18.49
C LYS A 186 -7.37 4.50 -17.91
N MET A 187 -6.25 4.75 -18.59
CA MET A 187 -4.91 4.42 -18.10
C MET A 187 -4.60 5.16 -16.79
N VAL A 188 -4.79 6.47 -16.75
CA VAL A 188 -4.48 7.29 -15.55
C VAL A 188 -5.37 6.90 -14.37
N ILE A 189 -6.67 6.69 -14.59
CA ILE A 189 -7.60 6.18 -13.56
C ILE A 189 -7.15 4.82 -13.02
N SER A 190 -6.63 3.94 -13.89
CA SER A 190 -6.17 2.60 -13.49
C SER A 190 -4.94 2.68 -12.58
N VAL A 191 -3.98 3.57 -12.91
CA VAL A 191 -2.81 3.85 -12.07
C VAL A 191 -3.25 4.45 -10.72
N GLY A 192 -4.15 5.44 -10.74
CA GLY A 192 -4.70 6.06 -9.53
C GLY A 192 -5.38 5.06 -8.61
N LYS A 193 -6.25 4.19 -9.15
CA LYS A 193 -6.90 3.12 -8.37
C LYS A 193 -5.90 2.19 -7.70
N PHE A 194 -4.85 1.79 -8.41
CA PHE A 194 -3.81 0.93 -7.86
C PHE A 194 -3.09 1.60 -6.67
N LEU A 195 -2.71 2.87 -6.81
CA LEU A 195 -2.10 3.65 -5.73
C LEU A 195 -3.04 3.86 -4.54
N GLN A 196 -4.33 4.14 -4.79
CA GLN A 196 -5.34 4.25 -3.73
C GLN A 196 -5.48 2.94 -2.96
N ASP A 197 -5.43 1.80 -3.64
CA ASP A 197 -5.53 0.49 -2.98
C ASP A 197 -4.32 0.19 -2.10
N ILE A 198 -3.11 0.61 -2.49
CA ILE A 198 -1.93 0.56 -1.63
C ILE A 198 -2.16 1.36 -0.34
N VAL A 199 -2.60 2.61 -0.46
CA VAL A 199 -2.86 3.49 0.70
C VAL A 199 -3.96 2.92 1.60
N LYS A 200 -5.04 2.40 1.03
CA LYS A 200 -6.12 1.73 1.79
C LYS A 200 -5.58 0.55 2.59
N VAL A 201 -4.75 -0.30 2.00
CA VAL A 201 -4.16 -1.44 2.69
C VAL A 201 -3.23 -0.99 3.80
N TYR A 202 -2.36 -0.01 3.54
CA TYR A 202 -1.48 0.57 4.56
C TYR A 202 -2.28 1.14 5.75
N ASN A 203 -3.31 1.95 5.48
CA ASN A 203 -4.14 2.55 6.53
C ASN A 203 -4.89 1.49 7.35
N ARG A 204 -5.42 0.44 6.71
CA ARG A 204 -6.04 -0.70 7.41
C ARG A 204 -5.05 -1.44 8.31
N ARG A 205 -3.80 -1.64 7.85
CA ARG A 205 -2.76 -2.25 8.68
C ARG A 205 -2.45 -1.37 9.88
N LYS A 206 -2.27 -0.06 9.67
CA LYS A 206 -2.00 0.91 10.74
C LYS A 206 -3.14 0.98 11.76
N SER A 207 -4.40 1.08 11.31
CA SER A 207 -5.56 1.11 12.21
C SER A 207 -5.70 -0.19 13.01
N ASN A 208 -5.52 -1.36 12.37
CA ASN A 208 -5.59 -2.65 13.06
C ASN A 208 -4.41 -2.88 14.02
N ILE A 209 -3.24 -2.28 13.76
CA ILE A 209 -2.09 -2.31 14.67
C ILE A 209 -2.33 -1.34 15.84
N GLU A 210 -2.82 -0.13 15.58
CA GLU A 210 -3.12 0.85 16.62
C GLU A 210 -4.30 0.41 17.52
N GLU A 211 -5.37 -0.17 16.98
CA GLU A 211 -6.48 -0.73 17.78
C GLU A 211 -6.06 -1.95 18.63
N ASN A 212 -5.13 -2.78 18.14
CA ASN A 212 -4.61 -3.93 18.91
C ASN A 212 -3.47 -3.56 19.89
N LEU A 213 -2.75 -2.46 19.68
CA LEU A 213 -1.72 -1.96 20.61
C LEU A 213 -2.29 -1.02 21.69
N LEU A 214 -3.36 -0.28 21.40
CA LEU A 214 -4.01 0.61 22.38
C LEU A 214 -4.83 -0.16 23.43
N SER A 215 -5.21 -1.40 23.17
CA SER A 215 -5.97 -2.24 24.10
C SER A 215 -5.10 -3.01 25.10
N ILE A 216 -3.80 -3.20 24.82
CA ILE A 216 -2.84 -3.76 25.76
C ILE A 216 -1.53 -2.99 25.58
N ASN A 217 -1.27 -2.01 26.45
CA ASN A 217 0.08 -1.47 26.60
C ASN A 217 0.84 -2.41 27.57
N PRO A 218 1.67 -3.36 27.09
CA PRO A 218 2.42 -4.26 27.97
C PRO A 218 3.37 -3.51 28.92
N GLU A 219 3.73 -2.25 28.60
CA GLU A 219 4.50 -1.39 29.50
C GLU A 219 3.68 -0.87 30.69
N ASN A 220 2.34 -0.97 30.66
CA ASN A 220 1.47 -0.65 31.79
C ASN A 220 1.18 -1.85 32.71
N LEU A 221 1.49 -3.09 32.30
CA LEU A 221 1.34 -4.23 33.18
C LEU A 221 2.47 -4.22 34.21
N LYS A 222 2.21 -3.63 35.37
CA LYS A 222 3.16 -3.62 36.50
C LYS A 222 3.06 -4.94 37.24
N LEU A 223 4.15 -5.68 37.28
CA LEU A 223 4.25 -6.87 38.11
C LEU A 223 4.84 -6.50 39.47
N GLU A 224 3.97 -6.29 40.45
CA GLU A 224 4.31 -5.85 41.79
C GLU A 224 4.52 -7.06 42.71
N PHE A 225 5.74 -7.19 43.25
CA PHE A 225 6.08 -8.22 44.22
C PHE A 225 6.11 -7.64 45.63
N ASN A 226 5.36 -8.27 46.54
CA ASN A 226 5.42 -8.00 48.00
C ASN A 226 6.69 -8.56 48.64
N LEU A 227 7.84 -8.28 48.02
CA LEU A 227 9.16 -8.74 48.42
C LEU A 227 10.10 -7.54 48.49
N SER A 228 11.07 -7.60 49.40
CA SER A 228 12.20 -6.66 49.34
C SER A 228 13.00 -6.88 48.05
N LYS A 229 13.79 -5.87 47.65
CA LYS A 229 14.66 -5.99 46.47
C LYS A 229 15.55 -7.23 46.50
N THR A 230 16.10 -7.55 47.66
CA THR A 230 16.97 -8.73 47.86
C THR A 230 16.19 -10.02 47.72
N ASN A 231 15.01 -10.12 48.35
CA ASN A 231 14.18 -11.32 48.24
C ASN A 231 13.64 -11.53 46.83
N LEU A 232 13.35 -10.45 46.09
CA LEU A 232 13.02 -10.51 44.67
C LEU A 232 14.19 -11.08 43.86
N GLY A 233 15.42 -10.65 44.16
CA GLY A 233 16.64 -11.21 43.59
C GLY A 233 16.78 -12.71 43.89
N HIS A 234 16.64 -13.11 45.16
CA HIS A 234 16.66 -14.51 45.57
C HIS A 234 15.58 -15.35 44.89
N LEU A 235 14.37 -14.82 44.71
CA LEU A 235 13.28 -15.53 44.04
C LEU A 235 13.66 -15.92 42.60
N PHE A 236 14.00 -14.94 41.77
CA PHE A 236 14.34 -15.19 40.38
C PHE A 236 15.61 -16.02 40.24
N TYR A 237 16.58 -15.80 41.14
CA TYR A 237 17.80 -16.60 41.18
C TYR A 237 17.50 -18.08 41.45
N ASN A 238 16.73 -18.39 42.48
CA ASN A 238 16.42 -19.78 42.84
C ASN A 238 15.55 -20.45 41.79
N LEU A 239 14.56 -19.76 41.22
CA LEU A 239 13.75 -20.30 40.12
C LEU A 239 14.60 -20.66 38.89
N TYR A 240 15.66 -19.90 38.62
CA TYR A 240 16.62 -20.18 37.56
C TYR A 240 17.52 -21.37 37.91
N GLU A 241 18.07 -21.43 39.14
CA GLU A 241 18.95 -22.52 39.56
C GLU A 241 18.23 -23.87 39.67
N VAL A 242 16.96 -23.89 40.09
CA VAL A 242 16.14 -25.11 40.15
C VAL A 242 15.47 -25.50 38.82
N GLY A 243 15.71 -24.74 37.75
CA GLY A 243 15.25 -25.06 36.40
C GLY A 243 13.76 -24.77 36.12
N ILE A 244 13.10 -23.98 36.97
CA ILE A 244 11.75 -23.46 36.69
C ILE A 244 11.80 -22.37 35.61
N ILE A 245 12.83 -21.52 35.65
CA ILE A 245 13.19 -20.63 34.55
C ILE A 245 14.24 -21.35 33.71
N ALA A 246 13.97 -21.54 32.42
CA ALA A 246 14.87 -22.26 31.52
C ALA A 246 16.20 -21.52 31.36
N LYS A 247 17.31 -22.27 31.43
CA LYS A 247 18.65 -21.78 31.13
C LYS A 247 18.84 -21.75 29.60
N ASP A 248 19.29 -20.62 29.07
CA ASP A 248 19.60 -20.50 27.64
C ASP A 248 20.90 -21.25 27.32
N LYS A 249 20.91 -21.99 26.21
CA LYS A 249 22.08 -22.75 25.74
C LYS A 249 23.21 -21.84 25.28
N SER A 250 22.92 -20.58 24.92
CA SER A 250 23.93 -19.57 24.55
C SER A 250 24.51 -18.77 25.73
N ASP A 251 24.05 -19.01 26.96
CA ASP A 251 24.51 -18.26 28.13
C ASP A 251 25.92 -18.75 28.56
N THR A 252 26.96 -18.18 27.96
CA THR A 252 28.35 -18.60 28.24
C THR A 252 28.90 -17.96 29.52
N LYS A 253 29.47 -18.80 30.40
CA LYS A 253 30.31 -18.54 31.59
C LYS A 253 29.74 -17.66 32.72
N ASP A 254 28.74 -16.81 32.49
CA ASP A 254 28.01 -16.11 33.55
C ASP A 254 26.51 -16.11 33.24
N GLU A 255 25.90 -17.29 33.42
CA GLU A 255 24.47 -17.67 33.28
C GLU A 255 23.47 -16.67 33.94
N ARG A 256 23.98 -15.66 34.65
CA ARG A 256 23.23 -14.75 35.51
C ARG A 256 23.17 -13.35 34.95
N THR A 257 23.93 -13.03 33.90
CA THR A 257 23.96 -11.70 33.27
C THR A 257 22.68 -11.44 32.48
N SER A 258 22.23 -12.44 31.72
CA SER A 258 21.01 -12.37 30.91
C SER A 258 19.75 -12.23 31.77
N LEU A 259 19.63 -13.02 32.84
CA LEU A 259 18.53 -12.92 33.81
C LEU A 259 18.52 -11.57 34.54
N LYS A 260 19.68 -11.08 34.98
CA LYS A 260 19.80 -9.75 35.60
C LYS A 260 19.37 -8.65 34.64
N ASN A 261 19.82 -8.72 33.38
CA ASN A 261 19.45 -7.77 32.35
C ASN A 261 17.95 -7.81 32.09
N TYR A 262 17.34 -8.99 32.03
CA TYR A 262 15.90 -9.13 31.89
C TYR A 262 15.16 -8.42 33.03
N ILE A 263 15.47 -8.71 34.28
CA ILE A 263 14.78 -8.12 35.44
C ILE A 263 14.97 -6.60 35.48
N ASN A 264 16.16 -6.08 35.13
CA ASN A 264 16.44 -4.64 35.11
C ASN A 264 15.61 -3.86 34.07
N HIS A 265 15.25 -4.50 32.95
CA HIS A 265 14.51 -3.86 31.86
C HIS A 265 13.01 -4.18 31.90
N ALA A 266 12.60 -5.24 32.60
CA ALA A 266 11.20 -5.61 32.77
C ALA A 266 10.41 -4.62 33.65
N ASN A 267 9.08 -4.63 33.51
CA ASN A 267 8.16 -3.81 34.31
C ASN A 267 7.86 -4.46 35.68
N ILE A 268 8.91 -4.88 36.37
CA ILE A 268 8.86 -5.57 37.66
C ILE A 268 9.13 -4.55 38.78
N PHE A 269 8.36 -4.64 39.86
CA PHE A 269 8.49 -3.77 41.02
C PHE A 269 8.60 -4.58 42.31
N TYR A 270 9.36 -4.07 43.28
CA TYR A 270 9.53 -4.66 44.61
C TYR A 270 8.99 -3.71 45.68
N LEU A 271 8.61 -4.25 46.83
CA LEU A 271 8.14 -3.48 47.96
C LEU A 271 9.33 -2.81 48.67
N ASP A 272 9.44 -1.48 48.55
CA ASP A 272 10.38 -0.65 49.29
C ASP A 272 9.62 0.09 50.39
N LYS A 273 9.72 -0.44 51.62
CA LYS A 273 8.95 0.01 52.79
C LYS A 273 7.44 -0.08 52.54
N SER A 274 6.81 1.00 52.11
CA SER A 274 5.37 1.13 51.86
C SER A 274 5.02 1.45 50.41
N THR A 275 6.02 1.50 49.51
CA THR A 275 5.83 1.88 48.10
C THR A 275 6.50 0.89 47.17
N PHE A 276 5.94 0.70 45.98
CA PHE A 276 6.55 -0.15 44.95
C PHE A 276 7.61 0.61 44.15
N ALA A 277 8.84 0.10 44.16
CA ALA A 277 9.96 0.65 43.42
C ALA A 277 10.34 -0.27 42.25
N LYS A 278 10.70 0.32 41.10
CA LYS A 278 11.07 -0.45 39.90
C LYS A 278 12.35 -1.26 40.15
N ALA A 279 12.35 -2.52 39.75
CA ALA A 279 13.52 -3.38 39.80
C ALA A 279 14.57 -2.89 38.80
N GLN A 280 15.62 -2.26 39.30
CA GLN A 280 16.77 -1.80 38.52
C GLN A 280 18.06 -2.05 39.29
N LYS A 281 19.17 -2.23 38.58
CA LYS A 281 20.50 -2.49 39.16
C LYS A 281 20.46 -3.71 40.11
N MET A 282 19.89 -4.83 39.66
CA MET A 282 19.78 -6.09 40.41
C MET A 282 21.12 -6.80 40.68
N THR A 283 22.24 -6.23 40.21
CA THR A 283 23.58 -6.80 40.36
C THR A 283 23.98 -7.09 41.82
N ARG A 284 23.55 -6.27 42.78
CA ARG A 284 23.81 -6.46 44.23
C ARG A 284 22.78 -7.34 44.94
N ALA A 285 21.59 -7.49 44.37
CA ALA A 285 20.49 -8.27 44.96
C ALA A 285 20.50 -9.75 44.51
N MET A 286 21.29 -10.06 43.48
CA MET A 286 21.55 -11.42 42.99
C MET A 286 23.06 -11.68 43.04
N PRO A 287 23.65 -11.84 44.25
CA PRO A 287 25.08 -12.05 44.39
C PRO A 287 25.51 -13.27 43.59
N VAL A 288 26.51 -13.08 42.72
CA VAL A 288 27.17 -14.20 42.04
C VAL A 288 28.00 -14.90 43.11
N ALA A 289 27.95 -16.24 43.16
CA ALA A 289 28.63 -17.07 44.15
C ALA A 289 30.16 -17.04 43.96
N ARG A 290 30.78 -15.88 44.19
CA ARG A 290 32.21 -15.70 44.35
C ARG A 290 32.38 -15.03 45.71
N ASP A 291 32.73 -15.84 46.72
CA ASP A 291 32.96 -15.42 48.11
C ASP A 291 31.73 -14.86 48.84
N THR A 292 30.60 -15.57 48.79
CA THR A 292 29.37 -15.18 49.49
C THR A 292 29.52 -15.22 51.02
N ASP A 293 29.31 -14.08 51.67
CA ASP A 293 29.23 -13.96 53.14
C ASP A 293 28.17 -14.95 53.68
N SER A 294 28.50 -15.67 54.76
CA SER A 294 27.60 -16.63 55.41
C SER A 294 26.26 -16.00 55.81
N LYS A 295 26.26 -14.69 56.08
CA LYS A 295 25.04 -13.92 56.35
C LYS A 295 24.07 -13.87 55.17
N GLU A 296 24.57 -13.76 53.94
CA GLU A 296 23.72 -13.70 52.74
C GLU A 296 23.12 -15.08 52.44
N VAL A 297 23.90 -16.15 52.59
CA VAL A 297 23.40 -17.53 52.47
C VAL A 297 22.30 -17.80 53.51
N THR A 298 22.49 -17.32 54.74
CA THR A 298 21.49 -17.49 55.81
C THR A 298 20.19 -16.76 55.47
N LYS A 299 20.27 -15.53 54.91
CA LYS A 299 19.09 -14.78 54.45
C LYS A 299 18.37 -15.48 53.31
N GLU A 300 19.10 -16.07 52.38
CA GLU A 300 18.54 -16.86 51.28
C GLU A 300 17.78 -18.09 51.80
N ILE A 301 18.37 -18.85 52.73
CA ILE A 301 17.72 -20.00 53.38
C ILE A 301 16.43 -19.58 54.09
N ILE A 302 16.48 -18.49 54.86
CA ILE A 302 15.29 -17.96 55.57
C ILE A 302 14.19 -17.61 54.57
N PHE A 303 14.55 -16.94 53.47
CA PHE A 303 13.60 -16.58 52.43
C PHE A 303 12.98 -17.81 51.75
N LEU A 304 13.78 -18.83 51.41
CA LEU A 304 13.28 -20.06 50.81
C LEU A 304 12.32 -20.81 51.74
N ASN A 305 12.61 -20.86 53.04
CA ASN A 305 11.69 -21.45 54.02
C ASN A 305 10.36 -20.68 54.08
N ASP A 306 10.37 -19.34 54.08
CA ASP A 306 9.13 -18.53 54.02
C ASP A 306 8.32 -18.81 52.74
N VAL A 307 9.00 -18.98 51.60
CA VAL A 307 8.34 -19.37 50.34
C VAL A 307 7.72 -20.76 50.45
N VAL A 308 8.44 -21.74 50.99
CA VAL A 308 7.95 -23.10 51.20
C VAL A 308 6.71 -23.11 52.11
N ASP A 309 6.74 -22.39 53.22
CA ASP A 309 5.62 -22.31 54.16
C ASP A 309 4.36 -21.72 53.51
N ARG A 310 4.53 -20.66 52.69
CA ARG A 310 3.44 -20.06 51.91
C ARG A 310 2.89 -21.02 50.87
N LEU A 311 3.75 -21.76 50.17
CA LEU A 311 3.34 -22.76 49.18
C LEU A 311 2.59 -23.91 49.83
N ASN A 312 3.06 -24.43 50.97
CA ASN A 312 2.36 -25.47 51.73
C ASN A 312 0.98 -25.00 52.20
N THR A 313 0.88 -23.77 52.72
CA THR A 313 -0.41 -23.17 53.09
C THR A 313 -1.37 -23.12 51.90
N ARG A 314 -0.86 -22.82 50.69
CA ARG A 314 -1.67 -22.80 49.46
C ARG A 314 -2.08 -24.22 49.04
N ILE A 315 -1.20 -25.21 49.15
CA ILE A 315 -1.51 -26.62 48.88
C ILE A 315 -2.63 -27.10 49.80
N ASP A 316 -2.56 -26.80 51.10
CA ASP A 316 -3.60 -27.18 52.06
C ASP A 316 -4.95 -26.53 51.72
N SER A 317 -4.93 -25.23 51.38
CA SER A 317 -6.11 -24.50 50.91
C SER A 317 -6.74 -25.14 49.67
N LEU A 318 -5.93 -25.50 48.67
CA LEU A 318 -6.39 -26.14 47.43
C LEU A 318 -6.91 -27.56 47.68
N THR A 319 -6.27 -28.31 48.57
CA THR A 319 -6.71 -29.67 48.95
C THR A 319 -8.09 -29.62 49.61
N ASN A 320 -8.31 -28.70 50.55
CA ASN A 320 -9.62 -28.50 51.17
C ASN A 320 -10.69 -28.09 50.15
N ILE A 321 -10.36 -27.23 49.18
CA ILE A 321 -11.29 -26.86 48.10
C ILE A 321 -11.67 -28.10 47.28
N ASN A 322 -10.67 -28.91 46.89
CA ASN A 322 -10.88 -30.12 46.10
C ASN A 322 -11.78 -31.13 46.83
N ASP A 323 -11.56 -31.34 48.12
CA ASP A 323 -12.37 -32.25 48.93
C ASP A 323 -13.82 -31.77 49.07
N ASN A 324 -14.02 -30.46 49.22
CA ASN A 324 -15.36 -29.86 49.25
C ASN A 324 -16.08 -29.99 47.90
N LEU A 325 -15.36 -29.83 46.79
CA LEU A 325 -15.92 -30.04 45.45
C LEU A 325 -16.33 -31.49 45.22
N LYS A 326 -15.51 -32.46 45.68
CA LYS A 326 -15.86 -33.89 45.63
C LYS A 326 -17.11 -34.21 46.46
N LYS A 327 -17.25 -33.63 47.65
CA LYS A 327 -18.44 -33.82 48.51
C LYS A 327 -19.72 -33.21 47.94
N ARG A 328 -19.63 -32.21 47.05
CA ARG A 328 -20.78 -31.59 46.38
C ARG A 328 -21.26 -32.34 45.15
N ASN A 329 -20.41 -33.20 44.58
CA ASN A 329 -20.70 -34.00 43.39
C ASN A 329 -21.14 -35.44 43.73
N HIS A 330 -21.40 -35.74 45.01
CA HIS A 330 -22.02 -36.96 45.53
C HIS A 330 -23.31 -36.60 46.25
#